data_AF-U1GFG6-F1
#
_entry.id   AF-U1GFG6-F1
#
_cell.length_a   1.000
_cell.length_b   1.000
_cell.length_c   1.000
_cell.angle_alpha   90.00
_cell.angle_beta   90.00
_cell.angle_gamma   90.00
#
_symmetry.space_group_name_H-M   'P 1'
#
loop_
_entity.id
_entity.type
_entity.pdbx_description
1 polymer ?
#
loop_
_entity_poly.entity_id
_entity_poly.type
_entity_poly.pdbx_seq_one_letter_code
_entity_poly.pdbx_strand_id
1 'polypeptide(L)'
;VVVWTDEEGGRFDMPCLGSRLASGQLEPARARELPCRDGGTLAEAWRAAGLDPDELGPSDWAQQAGAMIELHVEQGRALVDMGHPLAVASAVRPHTRRRATFTGVSDHAGTTLLPFRHDPTIPLAQTIVAARRTVAESGDPHAVATIGRTQLEPGGTNVIAGRATCWLDCRTETDEMLTCMVDAITAASQQAAEAEGCQV
;
A
#
# COMPACT_ATOMS: atom_id res chain seq x y z
N VAL A 1 10.04 -27.42 1.31
CA VAL A 1 9.51 -26.51 0.29
C VAL A 1 8.27 -25.88 0.86
N VAL A 2 8.16 -24.55 0.81
CA VAL A 2 7.01 -23.80 1.34
C VAL A 2 6.35 -23.04 0.20
N VAL A 3 5.03 -22.85 0.30
CA VAL A 3 4.26 -21.95 -0.55
C VAL A 3 3.56 -20.96 0.36
N TRP A 4 3.98 -19.69 0.31
CA TRP A 4 3.40 -18.65 1.14
C TRP A 4 2.04 -18.22 0.62
N THR A 5 1.07 -18.07 1.52
CA THR A 5 -0.26 -17.57 1.19
C THR A 5 -0.25 -16.04 1.06
N ASP A 6 -0.86 -15.53 -0.02
CA ASP A 6 -1.07 -14.11 -0.33
C ASP A 6 0.18 -13.22 -0.07
N GLU A 7 1.27 -13.49 -0.80
CA GLU A 7 2.49 -12.66 -0.74
C GLU A 7 2.23 -11.23 -1.23
N GLU A 8 1.48 -11.08 -2.32
CA GLU A 8 1.22 -9.77 -2.93
C GLU A 8 0.29 -8.88 -2.07
N GLY A 9 -0.51 -9.49 -1.19
CA GLY A 9 -1.56 -8.82 -0.41
C GLY A 9 -2.77 -8.43 -1.26
N GLY A 10 -3.07 -9.25 -2.28
CA GLY A 10 -4.04 -8.94 -3.32
C GLY A 10 -5.49 -8.99 -2.82
N ARG A 11 -5.79 -9.83 -1.83
CA ARG A 11 -7.16 -10.02 -1.34
C ARG A 11 -7.43 -9.32 -0.02
N PHE A 12 -6.45 -9.29 0.88
CA PHE A 12 -6.63 -8.80 2.26
C PHE A 12 -5.94 -7.45 2.54
N ASP A 13 -5.36 -6.81 1.51
CA ASP A 13 -4.52 -5.61 1.63
C ASP A 13 -3.37 -5.78 2.67
N MET A 14 -2.95 -7.03 2.89
CA MET A 14 -1.87 -7.43 3.81
C MET A 14 -0.82 -8.23 3.05
N PRO A 15 0.25 -7.59 2.56
CA PRO A 15 1.34 -8.29 1.88
C PRO A 15 2.06 -9.25 2.82
N CYS A 16 2.57 -10.33 2.23
CA CYS A 16 3.32 -11.37 2.92
C CYS A 16 2.47 -12.02 4.03
N LEU A 17 1.17 -12.21 3.82
CA LEU A 17 0.24 -12.69 4.85
C LEU A 17 0.73 -13.99 5.50
N GLY A 18 1.03 -15.01 4.67
CA GLY A 18 1.44 -16.32 5.15
C GLY A 18 2.78 -16.31 5.87
N SER A 19 3.78 -15.60 5.34
CA SER A 19 5.10 -15.52 5.98
C SER A 19 5.07 -14.69 7.26
N ARG A 20 4.30 -13.60 7.33
CA ARG A 20 4.10 -12.82 8.56
C ARG A 20 3.41 -13.63 9.65
N LEU A 21 2.40 -14.43 9.31
CA LEU A 21 1.75 -15.34 10.24
C LEU A 21 2.75 -16.37 10.77
N ALA A 22 3.43 -17.09 9.86
CA ALA A 22 4.36 -18.14 10.23
C ALA A 22 5.54 -17.63 11.07
N SER A 23 6.03 -16.42 10.78
CA SER A 23 7.13 -15.79 11.53
C SER A 23 6.67 -15.08 12.82
N GLY A 24 5.36 -15.01 13.11
CA GLY A 24 4.81 -14.30 14.26
C GLY A 24 4.84 -12.77 14.16
N GLN A 25 5.04 -12.21 12.96
CA GLN A 25 5.02 -10.76 12.71
C GLN A 25 3.59 -10.21 12.52
N LEU A 26 2.59 -11.09 12.36
CA LEU A 26 1.18 -10.74 12.34
C LEU A 26 0.46 -11.52 13.44
N GLU A 27 -0.17 -10.79 14.36
CA GLU A 27 -0.97 -11.37 15.44
C GLU A 27 -2.18 -12.14 14.88
N PRO A 28 -2.44 -13.40 15.32
CA PRO A 28 -3.56 -14.20 14.83
C PRO A 28 -4.93 -13.53 14.96
N ALA A 29 -5.18 -12.87 16.09
CA ALA A 29 -6.42 -12.15 16.33
C ALA A 29 -6.63 -11.04 15.29
N ARG A 30 -5.56 -10.29 14.99
CA ARG A 30 -5.59 -9.25 13.96
C ARG A 30 -5.75 -9.83 12.56
N ALA A 31 -5.09 -10.95 12.27
CA ALA A 31 -5.19 -11.62 10.98
C ALA A 31 -6.63 -12.03 10.69
N ARG A 32 -7.32 -12.64 11.67
CA ARG A 32 -8.72 -13.09 11.53
C ARG A 32 -9.67 -11.98 11.10
N GLU A 33 -9.42 -10.75 11.54
CA GLU A 33 -10.24 -9.57 11.24
C GLU A 33 -9.89 -8.88 9.91
N LEU A 34 -8.88 -9.34 9.18
CA LEU A 34 -8.48 -8.69 7.94
C LEU A 34 -9.64 -8.72 6.93
N PRO A 35 -10.09 -7.55 6.43
CA PRO A 35 -11.19 -7.50 5.49
C PRO A 35 -10.76 -8.04 4.13
N CYS A 36 -11.63 -8.79 3.48
CA CYS A 36 -11.42 -9.19 2.08
C CYS A 36 -11.94 -8.11 1.13
N ARG A 37 -11.27 -7.90 0.01
CA ARG A 37 -11.76 -7.01 -1.07
C ARG A 37 -13.11 -7.45 -1.65
N ASP A 38 -13.39 -8.75 -1.64
CA ASP A 38 -14.64 -9.37 -2.07
C ASP A 38 -15.70 -9.49 -0.97
N GLY A 39 -15.43 -8.92 0.21
CA GLY A 39 -16.33 -8.93 1.37
C GLY A 39 -16.00 -10.02 2.40
N GLY A 40 -16.46 -9.80 3.62
CA GLY A 40 -16.13 -10.66 4.76
C GLY A 40 -14.71 -10.47 5.27
N THR A 41 -14.22 -11.47 5.99
CA THR A 41 -12.93 -11.47 6.70
C THR A 41 -12.04 -12.66 6.33
N LEU A 42 -10.74 -12.57 6.64
CA LEU A 42 -9.81 -13.69 6.48
C LEU A 42 -10.33 -14.95 7.20
N ALA A 43 -10.86 -14.82 8.42
CA ALA A 43 -11.41 -15.96 9.15
C ALA A 43 -12.57 -16.64 8.41
N GLU A 44 -13.46 -15.87 7.81
CA GLU A 44 -14.56 -16.42 7.01
C GLU A 44 -14.06 -17.08 5.72
N ALA A 45 -13.08 -16.46 5.04
CA ALA A 45 -12.45 -17.04 3.87
C ALA A 45 -11.74 -18.37 4.19
N TRP A 46 -11.09 -18.45 5.35
CA TRP A 46 -10.42 -19.66 5.84
C TRP A 46 -11.42 -20.79 6.15
N ARG A 47 -12.51 -20.46 6.87
CA ARG A 47 -13.62 -21.42 7.12
C ARG A 47 -14.26 -21.90 5.82
N ALA A 48 -14.47 -21.01 4.85
CA ALA A 48 -15.03 -21.36 3.55
C ALA A 48 -14.13 -22.32 2.76
N ALA A 49 -12.81 -22.28 2.99
CA ALA A 49 -11.85 -23.23 2.44
C ALA A 49 -11.78 -24.56 3.22
N GLY A 50 -12.61 -24.75 4.26
CA GLY A 50 -12.63 -25.96 5.08
C GLY A 50 -11.53 -26.02 6.14
N LEU A 51 -10.92 -24.89 6.47
CA LEU A 51 -9.83 -24.78 7.45
C LEU A 51 -10.32 -24.10 8.74
N ASP A 52 -9.66 -24.38 9.87
CA ASP A 52 -9.98 -23.74 11.14
C ASP A 52 -9.20 -22.41 11.30
N PRO A 53 -9.86 -21.25 11.42
CA PRO A 53 -9.18 -19.97 11.66
C PRO A 53 -8.45 -19.91 13.00
N ASP A 54 -8.78 -20.78 13.96
CA ASP A 54 -8.09 -20.83 15.23
C ASP A 54 -6.68 -21.42 15.10
N GLU A 55 -6.40 -22.13 14.00
CA GLU A 55 -5.06 -22.61 13.63
C GLU A 55 -4.18 -21.52 12.99
N LEU A 56 -4.72 -20.33 12.72
CA LEU A 56 -3.90 -19.20 12.26
C LEU A 56 -2.86 -18.84 13.33
N GLY A 57 -1.59 -18.80 12.93
CA GLY A 57 -0.53 -18.26 13.78
C GLY A 57 0.87 -18.69 13.40
N PRO A 58 1.82 -18.46 14.33
CA PRO A 58 3.20 -18.85 14.16
C PRO A 58 3.34 -20.34 13.85
N SER A 59 4.29 -20.66 12.99
CA SER A 59 4.61 -22.04 12.64
C SER A 59 5.94 -22.44 13.26
N ASP A 60 5.96 -23.51 14.06
CA ASP A 60 7.16 -24.01 14.73
C ASP A 60 8.31 -24.30 13.76
N TRP A 61 7.98 -24.88 12.59
CA TRP A 61 8.98 -25.19 11.57
C TRP A 61 9.64 -23.93 11.01
N ALA A 62 8.90 -22.81 10.90
CA ALA A 62 9.43 -21.56 10.38
C ALA A 62 10.39 -20.91 11.39
N GLN A 63 10.09 -21.03 12.69
CA GLN A 63 10.93 -20.54 13.78
C GLN A 63 12.20 -21.39 13.96
N GLN A 64 12.19 -22.66 13.56
CA GLN A 64 13.31 -23.60 13.69
C GLN A 64 14.20 -23.66 12.44
N ALA A 65 13.81 -23.03 11.34
CA ALA A 65 14.57 -23.07 10.10
C ALA A 65 15.91 -22.33 10.23
N GLY A 66 17.02 -23.03 9.96
CA GLY A 66 18.36 -22.43 10.01
C GLY A 66 18.67 -21.48 8.83
N ALA A 67 17.95 -21.62 7.71
CA ALA A 67 18.06 -20.75 6.54
C ALA A 67 16.80 -20.85 5.66
N MET A 68 16.51 -19.78 4.91
CA MET A 68 15.51 -19.74 3.83
C MET A 68 16.19 -19.31 2.54
N ILE A 69 15.92 -20.02 1.44
CA ILE A 69 16.36 -19.64 0.09
C ILE A 69 15.12 -19.43 -0.74
N GLU A 70 15.00 -18.24 -1.33
CA GLU A 70 13.94 -17.89 -2.26
C GLU A 70 14.54 -17.64 -3.64
N LEU A 71 14.06 -18.38 -4.64
CA LEU A 71 14.37 -18.14 -6.04
C LEU A 71 13.24 -17.30 -6.63
N HIS A 72 13.57 -16.14 -7.18
CA HIS A 72 12.60 -15.21 -7.72
C HIS A 72 13.09 -14.62 -9.06
N VAL A 73 12.16 -14.26 -9.94
CA VAL A 73 12.49 -13.45 -11.13
C VAL A 73 12.81 -12.02 -10.69
N GLU A 74 13.66 -11.31 -11.44
CA GLU A 74 14.06 -9.94 -11.08
C GLU A 74 12.89 -8.95 -11.03
N GLN A 75 11.83 -9.19 -11.81
CA GLN A 75 10.72 -8.25 -12.08
C GLN A 75 11.16 -6.90 -12.69
N GLY A 76 12.46 -6.72 -12.93
CA GLY A 76 13.08 -5.59 -13.61
C GLY A 76 13.76 -6.00 -14.91
N ARG A 77 14.81 -5.26 -15.27
CA ARG A 77 15.58 -5.43 -16.50
C ARG A 77 17.09 -5.54 -16.27
N ALA A 78 17.59 -5.29 -15.07
CA ALA A 78 19.02 -5.23 -14.77
C ALA A 78 19.77 -6.52 -15.15
N LEU A 79 19.18 -7.71 -14.99
CA LEU A 79 19.78 -8.99 -15.39
C LEU A 79 20.01 -9.07 -16.90
N VAL A 80 19.08 -8.54 -17.70
CA VAL A 80 19.21 -8.53 -19.17
C VAL A 80 20.43 -7.72 -19.58
N ASP A 81 20.64 -6.59 -18.93
CA ASP A 81 21.75 -5.68 -19.25
C ASP A 81 23.10 -6.13 -18.61
N MET A 82 23.06 -7.03 -17.61
CA MET A 82 24.27 -7.62 -16.97
C MET A 82 24.90 -8.79 -17.75
N GLY A 83 24.19 -9.38 -18.72
CA GLY A 83 24.71 -10.54 -19.47
C GLY A 83 24.83 -11.83 -18.65
N HIS A 84 24.20 -11.89 -17.48
CA HIS A 84 24.20 -13.06 -16.59
C HIS A 84 22.76 -13.56 -16.35
N PRO A 85 22.52 -14.89 -16.42
CA PRO A 85 21.17 -15.45 -16.23
C PRO A 85 20.75 -15.55 -14.76
N LEU A 86 21.68 -15.30 -13.82
CA LEU A 86 21.48 -15.41 -12.38
C LEU A 86 22.26 -14.29 -11.68
N ALA A 87 21.66 -13.73 -10.64
CA ALA A 87 22.33 -12.86 -9.68
C ALA A 87 21.97 -13.28 -8.26
N VAL A 88 22.85 -12.96 -7.31
CA VAL A 88 22.58 -13.11 -5.88
C VAL A 88 22.07 -11.77 -5.36
N ALA A 89 20.83 -11.73 -4.88
CA ALA A 89 20.27 -10.54 -4.26
C ALA A 89 21.03 -10.22 -2.96
N SER A 90 21.58 -9.01 -2.86
CA SER A 90 22.32 -8.58 -1.67
C SER A 90 21.42 -7.96 -0.59
N ALA A 91 20.32 -7.33 -1.00
CA ALA A 91 19.35 -6.70 -0.11
C ALA A 91 17.99 -6.55 -0.80
N VAL A 92 16.93 -6.48 0.02
CA VAL A 92 15.63 -5.95 -0.39
C VAL A 92 15.60 -4.47 -0.02
N ARG A 93 15.27 -3.62 -0.99
CA ARG A 93 15.28 -2.16 -0.79
C ARG A 93 14.21 -1.73 0.22
N PRO A 94 14.52 -0.75 1.09
CA PRO A 94 13.53 -0.09 1.93
C PRO A 94 12.33 0.36 1.13
N HIS A 95 11.14 -0.07 1.56
CA HIS A 95 9.89 0.33 0.94
C HIS A 95 8.75 0.39 1.94
N THR A 96 7.72 1.14 1.58
CA THR A 96 6.49 1.25 2.36
C THR A 96 5.29 1.33 1.44
N ARG A 97 4.17 0.76 1.91
CA ARG A 97 2.86 0.92 1.28
C ARG A 97 1.97 1.71 2.25
N ARG A 98 1.43 2.85 1.81
CA ARG A 98 0.59 3.73 2.63
C ARG A 98 -0.78 3.92 1.96
N ARG A 99 -1.81 4.11 2.78
CA ARG A 99 -3.15 4.47 2.34
C ARG A 99 -3.51 5.82 2.94
N ALA A 100 -3.97 6.76 2.10
CA ALA A 100 -4.53 8.03 2.55
C ALA A 100 -6.00 8.12 2.12
N THR A 101 -6.86 8.64 2.99
CA THR A 101 -8.30 8.79 2.73
C THR A 101 -8.73 10.22 3.00
N PHE A 102 -8.97 10.95 1.92
CA PHE A 102 -9.50 12.30 1.97
C PHE A 102 -11.01 12.27 2.11
N THR A 103 -11.54 13.02 3.07
CA THR A 103 -12.99 13.15 3.31
C THR A 103 -13.42 14.60 3.15
N GLY A 104 -14.38 14.82 2.28
CA GLY A 104 -14.99 16.12 2.00
C GLY A 104 -16.51 16.02 2.05
N VAL A 105 -17.22 16.77 1.21
CA VAL A 105 -18.68 16.80 1.19
C VAL A 105 -19.20 16.51 -0.22
N SER A 106 -19.97 15.43 -0.36
CA SER A 106 -20.68 15.13 -1.60
C SER A 106 -21.75 16.17 -1.88
N ASP A 107 -21.75 16.73 -3.08
CA ASP A 107 -22.80 17.65 -3.54
C ASP A 107 -22.85 17.71 -5.08
N HIS A 108 -23.81 18.41 -5.65
CA HIS A 108 -24.05 18.44 -7.09
C HIS A 108 -23.01 19.31 -7.83
N ALA A 109 -22.28 18.70 -8.78
CA ALA A 109 -21.14 19.33 -9.44
C ALA A 109 -21.49 20.58 -10.26
N GLY A 110 -22.75 20.75 -10.68
CA GLY A 110 -23.19 21.90 -11.47
C GLY A 110 -23.77 23.07 -10.67
N THR A 111 -24.21 22.85 -9.43
CA THR A 111 -24.97 23.86 -8.67
C THR A 111 -24.26 24.33 -7.41
N THR A 112 -23.34 23.53 -6.88
CA THR A 112 -22.51 23.94 -5.73
C THR A 112 -21.40 24.87 -6.21
N LEU A 113 -21.44 26.14 -5.80
CA LEU A 113 -20.41 27.11 -6.15
C LEU A 113 -19.09 26.76 -5.48
N LEU A 114 -17.96 27.07 -6.14
CA LEU A 114 -16.61 26.75 -5.65
C LEU A 114 -16.35 27.12 -4.17
N PRO A 115 -16.76 28.29 -3.64
CA PRO A 115 -16.50 28.65 -2.24
C PRO A 115 -17.21 27.76 -1.20
N PHE A 116 -18.17 26.94 -1.61
CA PHE A 116 -18.93 26.04 -0.74
C PHE A 116 -18.54 24.58 -0.92
N ARG A 117 -17.50 24.30 -1.72
CA ARG A 117 -17.03 22.93 -1.94
C ARG A 117 -16.00 22.54 -0.90
N HIS A 118 -16.05 21.26 -0.56
CA HIS A 118 -14.99 20.54 0.13
C HIS A 118 -14.70 19.30 -0.72
N ASP A 119 -13.95 19.49 -1.81
CA ASP A 119 -13.76 18.47 -2.83
C ASP A 119 -12.48 17.64 -2.56
N PRO A 120 -12.60 16.40 -2.07
CA PRO A 120 -11.44 15.58 -1.70
C PRO A 120 -10.63 15.12 -2.92
N THR A 121 -11.10 15.33 -4.16
CA THR A 121 -10.33 15.02 -5.36
C THR A 121 -9.16 15.99 -5.57
N ILE A 122 -9.26 17.23 -5.06
CA ILE A 122 -8.22 18.23 -5.13
C ILE A 122 -7.00 17.84 -4.28
N PRO A 123 -7.12 17.56 -2.97
CA PRO A 123 -5.98 17.12 -2.18
C PRO A 123 -5.44 15.75 -2.60
N LEU A 124 -6.29 14.85 -3.10
CA LEU A 124 -5.83 13.62 -3.76
C LEU A 124 -4.86 13.94 -4.92
N ALA A 125 -5.27 14.80 -5.85
CA ALA A 125 -4.46 15.16 -7.02
C ALA A 125 -3.14 15.82 -6.62
N GLN A 126 -3.18 16.72 -5.63
CA GLN A 126 -1.96 17.35 -5.10
C GLN A 126 -1.03 16.33 -4.44
N THR A 127 -1.57 15.33 -3.75
CA THR A 127 -0.78 14.23 -3.16
C THR A 127 -0.10 13.37 -4.23
N ILE A 128 -0.77 13.10 -5.34
CA ILE A 128 -0.18 12.38 -6.49
C ILE A 128 1.00 13.18 -7.07
N VAL A 129 0.82 14.48 -7.27
CA VAL A 129 1.91 15.35 -7.77
C VAL A 129 3.04 15.44 -6.75
N ALA A 130 2.73 15.56 -5.46
CA ALA A 130 3.71 15.61 -4.38
C ALA A 130 4.57 14.34 -4.35
N ALA A 131 3.99 13.15 -4.48
CA ALA A 131 4.75 11.91 -4.54
C ALA A 131 5.81 11.92 -5.65
N ARG A 132 5.45 12.36 -6.86
CA ARG A 132 6.41 12.49 -7.98
C ARG A 132 7.45 13.58 -7.72
N ARG A 133 7.04 14.73 -7.17
CA ARG A 133 7.93 15.85 -6.87
C ARG A 133 8.97 15.47 -5.82
N THR A 134 8.57 14.82 -4.74
CA THR A 134 9.46 14.37 -3.66
C THR A 134 10.54 13.41 -4.17
N VAL A 135 10.22 12.54 -5.14
CA VAL A 135 11.22 11.69 -5.81
C VAL A 135 12.21 12.54 -6.62
N ALA A 136 11.71 13.50 -7.40
CA ALA A 136 12.58 14.35 -8.23
C ALA A 136 13.53 15.23 -7.38
N GLU A 137 13.09 15.61 -6.17
CA GLU A 137 13.84 16.43 -5.23
C GLU A 137 14.76 15.62 -4.29
N SER A 138 14.63 14.29 -4.21
CA SER A 138 15.38 13.47 -3.26
C SER A 138 16.86 13.33 -3.62
N GLY A 139 17.23 13.51 -4.90
CA GLY A 139 18.58 13.29 -5.40
C GLY A 139 19.00 11.83 -5.53
N ASP A 140 18.15 10.87 -5.14
CA ASP A 140 18.40 9.43 -5.30
C ASP A 140 17.91 8.97 -6.68
N PRO A 141 18.82 8.51 -7.57
CA PRO A 141 18.47 8.08 -8.93
C PRO A 141 17.59 6.82 -8.96
N HIS A 142 17.44 6.15 -7.82
CA HIS A 142 16.67 4.94 -7.68
C HIS A 142 15.43 5.11 -6.79
N ALA A 143 15.19 6.28 -6.21
CA ALA A 143 13.97 6.54 -5.45
C ALA A 143 12.75 6.46 -6.37
N VAL A 144 11.68 5.81 -5.90
CA VAL A 144 10.40 5.75 -6.59
C VAL A 144 9.26 5.91 -5.59
N ALA A 145 8.27 6.72 -5.94
CA ALA A 145 7.05 6.90 -5.18
C ALA A 145 5.88 6.95 -6.16
N THR A 146 4.96 5.99 -6.02
CA THR A 146 3.92 5.73 -7.00
C THR A 146 2.57 5.60 -6.32
N ILE A 147 1.62 6.42 -6.75
CA ILE A 147 0.20 6.21 -6.44
C ILE A 147 -0.43 5.50 -7.63
N GLY A 148 -0.45 4.16 -7.56
CA GLY A 148 -0.95 3.31 -8.64
C GLY A 148 -2.45 3.01 -8.56
N ARG A 149 -3.07 3.30 -7.42
CA ARG A 149 -4.49 3.03 -7.16
C ARG A 149 -5.14 4.24 -6.52
N THR A 150 -6.31 4.60 -7.03
CA THR A 150 -7.21 5.61 -6.44
C THR A 150 -8.64 5.09 -6.45
N GLN A 151 -9.47 5.63 -5.55
CA GLN A 151 -10.89 5.33 -5.46
C GLN A 151 -11.63 6.62 -5.10
N LEU A 152 -12.68 6.94 -5.86
CA LEU A 152 -13.54 8.09 -5.62
C LEU A 152 -14.95 7.61 -5.32
N GLU A 153 -15.59 8.23 -4.34
CA GLU A 153 -16.94 7.89 -3.93
C GLU A 153 -17.79 9.17 -3.78
N PRO A 154 -18.96 9.25 -4.46
CA PRO A 154 -19.61 8.19 -5.24
C PRO A 154 -19.00 7.94 -6.64
N GLY A 155 -18.08 8.79 -7.12
CA GLY A 155 -17.41 8.59 -8.41
C GLY A 155 -18.27 8.93 -9.65
N GLY A 156 -19.38 9.65 -9.47
CA GLY A 156 -20.23 10.13 -10.56
C GLY A 156 -19.65 11.39 -11.22
N THR A 157 -19.80 11.52 -12.54
CA THR A 157 -19.26 12.67 -13.29
C THR A 157 -19.92 14.01 -12.95
N ASN A 158 -21.13 13.98 -12.36
CA ASN A 158 -21.93 15.14 -11.99
C ASN A 158 -22.05 15.34 -10.47
N VAL A 159 -21.20 14.67 -9.68
CA VAL A 159 -21.24 14.72 -8.21
C VAL A 159 -19.82 14.99 -7.69
N ILE A 160 -19.69 15.96 -6.80
CA ILE A 160 -18.46 16.17 -6.03
C ILE A 160 -18.26 14.93 -5.15
N ALA A 161 -17.07 14.34 -5.15
CA ALA A 161 -16.82 13.17 -4.31
C ALA A 161 -16.94 13.54 -2.82
N GLY A 162 -17.51 12.67 -2.01
CA GLY A 162 -17.45 12.81 -0.55
C GLY A 162 -16.21 12.17 0.04
N ARG A 163 -15.62 11.20 -0.68
CA ARG A 163 -14.43 10.48 -0.26
C ARG A 163 -13.51 10.18 -1.43
N ALA A 164 -12.21 10.36 -1.23
CA ALA A 164 -11.17 9.98 -2.16
C ALA A 164 -10.08 9.20 -1.43
N THR A 165 -9.74 8.01 -1.89
CA THR A 165 -8.70 7.17 -1.27
C THR A 165 -7.59 6.89 -2.28
N CYS A 166 -6.34 6.87 -1.82
CA CYS A 166 -5.20 6.47 -2.64
C CYS A 166 -4.25 5.54 -1.89
N TRP A 167 -3.45 4.80 -2.66
CA TRP A 167 -2.44 3.89 -2.17
C TRP A 167 -1.09 4.22 -2.78
N LEU A 168 -0.14 4.58 -1.92
CA LEU A 168 1.24 4.91 -2.24
C LEU A 168 2.13 3.68 -2.03
N ASP A 169 2.94 3.34 -3.02
CA ASP A 169 4.16 2.50 -2.89
C ASP A 169 5.36 3.43 -3.01
N CYS A 170 6.19 3.52 -1.97
CA CYS A 170 7.41 4.32 -1.96
C CYS A 170 8.61 3.42 -1.65
N ARG A 171 9.68 3.51 -2.43
CA ARG A 171 10.92 2.75 -2.29
C ARG A 171 12.12 3.67 -2.45
N THR A 172 13.13 3.46 -1.62
CA THR A 172 14.35 4.30 -1.60
C THR A 172 15.58 3.42 -1.38
N GLU A 173 16.75 4.03 -1.34
CA GLU A 173 17.99 3.34 -0.99
C GLU A 173 18.15 3.09 0.52
N THR A 174 17.68 4.00 1.39
CA THR A 174 17.83 3.89 2.86
C THR A 174 16.53 4.16 3.63
N ASP A 175 16.41 3.61 4.84
CA ASP A 175 15.23 3.82 5.69
C ASP A 175 15.04 5.29 6.10
N GLU A 176 16.13 6.03 6.29
CA GLU A 176 16.08 7.47 6.60
C GLU A 176 15.46 8.25 5.43
N MET A 177 15.88 7.95 4.20
CA MET A 177 15.32 8.57 3.00
C MET A 177 13.85 8.20 2.81
N LEU A 178 13.50 6.93 3.03
CA LEU A 178 12.11 6.47 2.99
C LEU A 178 11.25 7.28 3.95
N THR A 179 11.72 7.47 5.18
CA THR A 179 11.03 8.25 6.22
C THR A 179 10.87 9.69 5.78
N CYS A 180 11.95 10.36 5.37
CA CYS A 180 11.89 11.75 4.89
C CYS A 180 10.92 11.94 3.71
N MET A 181 10.93 11.01 2.75
CA MET A 181 10.04 11.09 1.59
C MET A 181 8.57 10.90 1.98
N VAL A 182 8.27 9.92 2.84
CA VAL A 182 6.90 9.70 3.33
C VAL A 182 6.40 10.90 4.12
N ASP A 183 7.24 11.48 4.98
CA ASP A 183 6.88 12.65 5.78
C ASP A 183 6.59 13.86 4.89
N ALA A 184 7.42 14.10 3.86
CA ALA A 184 7.19 15.18 2.90
C ALA A 184 5.88 15.00 2.12
N ILE A 185 5.56 13.79 1.68
CA ILE A 185 4.30 13.48 0.97
C ILE A 185 3.11 13.64 1.93
N THR A 186 3.25 13.19 3.18
CA THR A 186 2.22 13.29 4.21
C THR A 186 1.93 14.76 4.53
N ALA A 187 2.95 15.57 4.76
CA ALA A 187 2.80 17.00 5.00
C ALA A 187 2.11 17.70 3.82
N ALA A 188 2.50 17.38 2.58
CA ALA A 188 1.87 17.93 1.38
C ALA A 188 0.38 17.53 1.29
N SER A 189 0.04 16.27 1.61
CA SER A 189 -1.36 15.81 1.62
C SER A 189 -2.21 16.52 2.69
N GLN A 190 -1.64 16.77 3.87
CA GLN A 190 -2.32 17.47 4.97
C GLN A 190 -2.57 18.93 4.63
N GLN A 191 -1.54 19.62 4.12
CA GLN A 191 -1.66 21.01 3.68
C GLN A 191 -2.70 21.17 2.57
N ALA A 192 -2.70 20.24 1.60
CA ALA A 192 -3.68 20.23 0.52
C ALA A 192 -5.11 20.02 1.04
N ALA A 193 -5.30 19.08 1.98
CA ALA A 193 -6.60 18.80 2.56
C ALA A 193 -7.13 20.00 3.33
N GLU A 194 -6.28 20.63 4.16
CA GLU A 194 -6.63 21.83 4.92
C GLU A 194 -7.05 22.99 4.01
N ALA A 195 -6.32 23.22 2.91
CA ALA A 195 -6.63 24.29 1.95
C ALA A 195 -8.01 24.11 1.27
N GLU A 196 -8.46 22.87 1.12
CA GLU A 196 -9.77 22.51 0.54
C GLU A 196 -10.87 22.31 1.60
N GLY A 197 -10.54 22.49 2.90
CA GLY A 197 -11.45 22.20 4.01
C GLY A 197 -11.85 20.71 4.11
N CYS A 198 -10.98 19.82 3.66
CA CYS A 198 -11.13 18.37 3.76
C CYS A 198 -10.31 17.80 4.94
N GLN A 199 -10.60 16.55 5.32
CA GLN A 199 -9.82 15.76 6.27
C GLN A 199 -8.99 14.71 5.52
N VAL A 200 -7.85 14.27 6.05
CA VAL A 200 -6.99 13.20 5.47
C VAL A 200 -6.45 12.26 6.55
#